data_AF-V4LZ49-F1
#
_entry.id   AF-V4LZ49-F1
#
_cell.length_a   1.000
_cell.length_b   1.000
_cell.length_c   1.000
_cell.angle_alpha   90.00
_cell.angle_beta   90.00
_cell.angle_gamma   90.00
#
_symmetry.space_group_name_H-M   'P 1'
#
loop_
_entity.id
_entity.type
_entity.pdbx_description
1 polymer ?
#
loop_
_entity_poly.entity_id
_entity_poly.type
_entity_poly.pdbx_seq_one_letter_code
_entity_poly.pdbx_strand_id
1 'polypeptide(L)'
;MFIIDVKEAGFSPFGGVYFYVSVAGGVTTESVPESLKELVKDKPIFTPWPELPREGWEFVDIVEQKPAEALTTVKSSKGSFEVKVVAEATMVVRNTLYRSPPDEPVYWVFWVYKTSWRPIKG
;
A
#
# COMPACT_ATOMS: atom_id res chain seq x y z
N MET A 1 -1.54 2.39 -5.16
CA MET A 1 -2.71 1.97 -4.37
C MET A 1 -3.93 1.92 -5.29
N PHE A 2 -4.83 0.98 -5.06
CA PHE A 2 -6.16 0.99 -5.67
C PHE A 2 -7.19 0.37 -4.71
N ILE A 3 -8.43 0.85 -4.80
CA ILE A 3 -9.59 0.22 -4.17
C ILE A 3 -9.99 -0.95 -5.05
N ILE A 4 -9.98 -2.16 -4.49
CA ILE A 4 -10.38 -3.39 -5.19
C ILE A 4 -11.91 -3.51 -5.18
N ASP A 5 -12.50 -3.30 -4.00
CA ASP A 5 -13.91 -3.54 -3.78
C ASP A 5 -14.44 -2.75 -2.57
N VAL A 6 -15.74 -2.47 -2.59
CA VAL A 6 -16.47 -1.78 -1.52
C VAL A 6 -17.79 -2.50 -1.32
N LYS A 7 -17.98 -3.10 -0.14
CA LYS A 7 -19.21 -3.81 0.21
C LYS A 7 -19.91 -3.12 1.36
N GLU A 8 -21.23 -2.94 1.25
CA GLU A 8 -22.07 -2.63 2.40
C GLU A 8 -22.02 -3.79 3.38
N ALA A 9 -21.64 -3.51 4.63
CA ALA A 9 -21.35 -4.50 5.66
C ALA A 9 -22.08 -4.25 6.98
N GLY A 10 -22.98 -3.27 7.04
CA GLY A 10 -23.83 -3.02 8.20
C GLY A 10 -24.18 -1.56 8.40
N PHE A 11 -24.42 -1.19 9.65
CA PHE A 11 -24.78 0.17 10.06
C PHE A 11 -23.56 0.98 10.52
N SER A 12 -23.55 2.27 10.17
CA SER A 12 -22.65 3.28 10.73
C SER A 12 -23.43 4.59 10.89
N PRO A 13 -23.12 5.44 11.89
CA PRO A 13 -23.74 6.76 12.02
C PRO A 13 -23.42 7.71 10.85
N PHE A 14 -22.44 7.39 10.00
CA PHE A 14 -22.02 8.21 8.87
C PHE A 14 -22.87 7.94 7.61
N GLY A 15 -24.16 8.26 7.69
CA GLY A 15 -25.13 8.06 6.59
C GLY A 15 -25.91 6.73 6.66
N GLY A 16 -25.85 6.03 7.79
CA GLY A 16 -26.66 4.83 8.04
C GLY A 16 -26.13 3.55 7.40
N VAL A 17 -24.91 3.59 6.82
CA VAL A 17 -24.27 2.46 6.13
C VAL A 17 -22.80 2.38 6.50
N TYR A 18 -22.33 1.18 6.84
CA TYR A 18 -20.93 0.84 7.02
C TYR A 18 -20.41 0.12 5.77
N PHE A 19 -19.21 0.50 5.30
CA PHE A 19 -18.56 -0.14 4.17
C PHE A 19 -17.32 -0.92 4.61
N TYR A 20 -17.23 -2.17 4.16
CA TYR A 20 -15.98 -2.92 4.13
C TYR A 20 -15.25 -2.62 2.82
N VAL A 21 -14.03 -2.07 2.92
CA VAL A 21 -13.27 -1.61 1.75
C VAL A 21 -12.01 -2.46 1.62
N SER A 22 -11.90 -3.15 0.49
CA SER A 22 -10.73 -3.94 0.13
C SER A 22 -9.77 -3.09 -0.68
N VAL A 23 -8.50 -3.04 -0.26
CA VAL A 23 -7.48 -2.14 -0.83
C VAL A 23 -6.21 -2.93 -1.10
N ALA A 24 -5.56 -2.63 -2.22
CA ALA A 24 -4.21 -3.10 -2.51
C ALA A 24 -3.24 -1.92 -2.66
N GLY A 25 -2.07 -2.10 -2.05
CA GLY A 25 -0.93 -1.21 -2.13
C GLY A 25 0.29 -1.97 -2.62
N GLY A 26 1.15 -1.26 -3.34
CA GLY A 26 2.45 -1.76 -3.79
C GLY A 26 3.47 -0.64 -3.67
N VAL A 27 4.73 -1.00 -3.75
CA VAL A 27 5.85 -0.06 -3.75
C VAL A 27 6.70 -0.32 -4.98
N THR A 28 7.20 0.77 -5.58
CA THR A 28 8.28 0.73 -6.55
C THR A 28 9.23 1.86 -6.21
N THR A 29 10.49 1.63 -6.51
CA THR A 29 11.54 2.64 -6.48
C THR A 29 11.40 3.56 -7.70
N GLU A 30 11.58 4.86 -7.49
CA GLU A 30 11.71 5.83 -8.59
C GLU A 30 13.20 5.99 -8.98
N SER A 31 14.08 6.03 -7.98
CA SER A 31 15.52 6.00 -8.16
C SER A 31 16.18 5.27 -7.00
N VAL A 32 17.32 4.63 -7.29
CA VAL A 32 18.16 3.96 -6.31
C VAL A 32 19.60 4.38 -6.56
N PRO A 33 20.34 4.82 -5.53
CA PRO A 33 21.77 5.13 -5.64
C PRO A 33 22.57 3.98 -6.26
N GLU A 34 23.49 4.30 -7.17
CA GLU A 34 24.30 3.30 -7.88
C GLU A 34 25.07 2.38 -6.92
N SER A 35 25.57 2.92 -5.81
CA SER A 35 26.24 2.14 -4.77
C SER A 35 25.38 1.03 -4.18
N LEU A 36 24.05 1.22 -4.11
CA LEU A 36 23.12 0.20 -3.65
C LEU A 36 22.78 -0.82 -4.74
N LYS A 37 22.79 -0.42 -6.01
CA LYS A 37 22.65 -1.36 -7.14
C LYS A 37 23.86 -2.28 -7.22
N GLU A 38 25.05 -1.71 -7.17
CA GLU A 38 26.31 -2.45 -7.13
C GLU A 38 26.42 -3.41 -5.94
N LEU A 39 25.87 -3.02 -4.78
CA LEU A 39 25.83 -3.88 -3.58
C LEU A 39 25.02 -5.17 -3.80
N VAL A 40 23.97 -5.12 -4.62
CA VAL A 40 23.01 -6.22 -4.79
C VAL A 40 23.10 -6.93 -6.16
N LYS A 41 23.91 -6.44 -7.10
CA LYS A 41 23.96 -6.94 -8.49
C LYS A 41 24.16 -8.45 -8.62
N ASP A 42 24.99 -9.03 -7.76
CA ASP A 42 25.33 -10.47 -7.78
C ASP A 42 24.47 -11.29 -6.81
N LYS A 43 23.46 -10.68 -6.18
CA LYS A 43 22.56 -11.34 -5.23
C LYS A 43 21.49 -12.15 -5.98
N PRO A 44 20.92 -13.18 -5.33
CA PRO A 44 19.77 -13.88 -5.89
C PRO A 44 18.59 -12.92 -6.11
N ILE A 45 17.84 -13.17 -7.19
CA ILE A 45 16.58 -12.48 -7.43
C ILE A 45 15.58 -12.90 -6.35
N PHE A 46 14.94 -11.91 -5.74
CA PHE A 46 13.87 -12.14 -4.78
C PHE A 46 12.62 -12.66 -5.47
N THR A 47 12.13 -13.79 -4.98
CA THR A 47 10.82 -14.34 -5.32
C THR A 47 9.99 -14.45 -4.03
N PRO A 48 8.83 -13.80 -3.94
CA PRO A 48 8.04 -13.72 -2.69
C PRO A 48 7.32 -15.02 -2.29
N TRP A 49 7.67 -16.17 -2.88
CA TRP A 49 7.01 -17.45 -2.68
C TRP A 49 8.02 -18.54 -2.30
N PRO A 50 7.75 -19.41 -1.30
CA PRO A 50 6.56 -19.46 -0.44
C PRO A 50 6.61 -18.55 0.80
N GLU A 51 7.80 -18.07 1.21
CA GLU A 51 7.99 -17.22 2.39
C GLU A 51 8.96 -16.07 2.09
N LEU A 52 8.85 -14.97 2.85
CA LEU A 52 9.85 -13.90 2.84
C LEU A 52 11.18 -14.41 3.43
N PRO A 53 12.34 -13.89 2.97
CA PRO A 53 13.62 -14.09 3.63
C PRO A 53 13.54 -13.79 5.12
N ARG A 54 14.15 -14.64 5.95
CA ARG A 54 14.17 -14.44 7.42
C ARG A 54 15.24 -13.46 7.87
N GLU A 55 16.20 -13.15 6.99
CA GLU A 55 17.40 -12.36 7.29
C GLU A 55 17.60 -11.26 6.25
N GLY A 56 18.47 -10.29 6.58
CA GLY A 56 18.90 -9.22 5.67
C GLY A 56 18.01 -7.99 5.64
N TRP A 57 16.96 -7.92 6.48
CA TRP A 57 16.09 -6.77 6.57
C TRP A 57 16.66 -5.69 7.48
N GLU A 58 16.70 -4.47 6.98
CA GLU A 58 17.15 -3.28 7.68
C GLU A 58 16.04 -2.22 7.62
N PHE A 59 15.79 -1.53 8.73
CA PHE A 59 14.85 -0.40 8.73
C PHE A 59 15.40 0.76 7.90
N VAL A 60 14.48 1.43 7.19
CA VAL A 60 14.76 2.65 6.44
C VAL A 60 13.84 3.74 6.96
N ASP A 61 14.42 4.89 7.29
CA ASP A 61 13.67 6.04 7.77
C ASP A 61 12.82 6.65 6.65
N ILE A 62 11.57 6.97 6.97
CA ILE A 62 10.69 7.75 6.10
C ILE A 62 10.96 9.23 6.39
N VAL A 63 11.79 9.86 5.55
CA VAL A 63 12.14 11.28 5.69
C VAL A 63 10.98 12.19 5.26
N GLU A 64 10.29 11.82 4.19
CA GLU A 64 9.11 12.53 3.69
C GLU A 64 8.13 11.54 3.04
N GLN A 65 6.85 11.90 3.03
CA GLN A 65 5.84 11.18 2.25
C GLN A 65 4.72 12.11 1.79
N LYS A 66 4.18 11.82 0.60
CA LYS A 66 2.91 12.37 0.13
C LYS A 66 1.83 11.30 0.25
N PRO A 67 0.68 11.56 0.89
CA PRO A 67 -0.38 10.57 1.01
C PRO A 67 -0.89 10.13 -0.37
N ALA A 68 -1.02 8.82 -0.56
CA ALA A 68 -1.65 8.26 -1.74
C ALA A 68 -3.16 8.16 -1.50
N GLU A 69 -3.95 8.84 -2.33
CA GLU A 69 -5.41 8.87 -2.18
C GLU A 69 -6.10 8.12 -3.32
N ALA A 70 -7.15 7.39 -2.99
CA ALA A 70 -8.05 6.76 -3.94
C ALA A 70 -9.50 7.11 -3.59
N LEU A 71 -10.28 7.48 -4.61
CA LEU A 71 -11.71 7.73 -4.48
C LEU A 71 -12.51 6.79 -5.38
N THR A 72 -13.68 6.39 -4.90
CA THR A 72 -14.66 5.67 -5.72
C THR A 72 -16.08 6.05 -5.31
N THR A 73 -17.02 5.86 -6.22
CA THR A 73 -18.46 6.02 -5.95
C THR A 73 -19.12 4.65 -5.85
N VAL A 74 -19.88 4.43 -4.79
CA VAL A 74 -20.62 3.19 -4.54
C VAL A 74 -22.11 3.47 -4.35
N LYS A 75 -22.96 2.55 -4.83
CA LYS A 75 -24.39 2.54 -4.51
C LYS A 75 -24.63 1.64 -3.31
N SER A 76 -25.48 2.09 -2.39
CA SER A 76 -25.86 1.37 -1.17
C SER A 76 -27.37 1.37 -0.98
N SER A 77 -27.83 0.67 0.06
CA SER A 77 -29.24 0.71 0.49
C SER A 77 -29.74 2.10 0.91
N LYS A 78 -28.83 3.04 1.22
CA LYS A 78 -29.14 4.43 1.63
C LYS A 78 -28.78 5.48 0.57
N GLY A 79 -28.52 5.06 -0.66
CA GLY A 79 -28.17 5.95 -1.77
C GLY A 79 -26.69 5.86 -2.17
N SER A 80 -26.21 6.87 -2.89
CA SER A 80 -24.84 6.92 -3.42
C SER A 80 -23.87 7.55 -2.44
N PHE A 81 -22.69 6.97 -2.30
CA PHE A 81 -21.62 7.43 -1.42
C PHE A 81 -20.32 7.59 -2.18
N GLU A 82 -19.57 8.64 -1.80
CA GLU A 82 -18.17 8.77 -2.17
C GLU A 82 -17.34 8.14 -1.06
N VAL A 83 -16.54 7.14 -1.42
CA VAL A 83 -15.59 6.46 -0.53
C VAL A 83 -14.20 6.96 -0.86
N LYS A 84 -13.47 7.40 0.15
CA LYS A 84 -12.08 7.86 0.06
C LYS A 84 -11.19 6.98 0.93
N VAL A 85 -10.09 6.51 0.37
CA VAL A 85 -9.01 5.82 1.09
C VAL A 85 -7.75 6.67 0.98
N VAL A 86 -7.09 6.90 2.12
CA VAL A 86 -5.76 7.51 2.18
C VAL A 86 -4.76 6.46 2.67
N ALA A 87 -3.72 6.18 1.88
CA ALA A 87 -2.60 5.34 2.27
C ALA A 87 -1.54 6.18 2.96
N GLU A 88 -1.02 5.64 4.05
CA GLU A 88 0.16 6.14 4.73
C GLU A 88 1.17 5.01 4.86
N ALA A 89 2.41 5.26 4.43
CA ALA A 89 3.53 4.38 4.74
C ALA A 89 3.96 4.65 6.19
N THR A 90 4.04 3.60 6.99
CA THR A 90 4.36 3.72 8.43
C THR A 90 5.67 3.06 8.81
N MET A 91 6.09 2.05 8.06
CA MET A 91 7.39 1.39 8.22
C MET A 91 7.90 0.98 6.85
N VAL A 92 9.21 1.12 6.65
CA VAL A 92 9.90 0.62 5.47
C VAL A 92 11.08 -0.21 5.95
N VAL A 93 11.24 -1.39 5.36
CA VAL A 93 12.45 -2.20 5.48
C VAL A 93 13.03 -2.47 4.11
N ARG A 94 14.35 -2.60 4.03
CA ARG A 94 15.09 -2.93 2.82
C ARG A 94 15.87 -4.22 3.05
N ASN A 95 15.97 -5.05 2.02
CA ASN A 95 16.84 -6.21 1.98
C ASN A 95 17.92 -6.07 0.91
N THR A 96 19.18 -6.27 1.30
CA THR A 96 20.37 -6.19 0.43
C THR A 96 21.03 -7.55 0.20
N LEU A 97 20.49 -8.62 0.78
CA LEU A 97 20.91 -10.01 0.49
C LEU A 97 20.23 -10.58 -0.76
N TYR A 98 19.22 -9.88 -1.27
CA TYR A 98 18.49 -10.20 -2.50
C TYR A 98 18.39 -8.94 -3.37
N ARG A 99 18.15 -9.16 -4.66
CA ARG A 99 17.80 -8.09 -5.60
C ARG A 99 16.41 -8.27 -6.19
N SER A 100 15.78 -7.18 -6.57
CA SER A 100 14.60 -7.16 -7.42
C SER A 100 14.98 -7.51 -8.87
N PRO A 101 14.00 -7.84 -9.76
CA PRO A 101 14.29 -8.07 -11.18
C PRO A 101 15.02 -6.90 -11.88
N PRO A 102 14.80 -5.63 -11.51
CA PRO A 102 15.59 -4.48 -12.00
C PRO A 102 16.98 -4.27 -11.36
N ASP A 103 17.55 -5.24 -10.65
CA ASP A 103 18.87 -5.14 -9.99
C ASP A 103 18.95 -4.13 -8.83
N GLU A 104 17.84 -3.98 -8.10
CA GLU A 104 17.76 -3.04 -6.98
C GLU A 104 17.50 -3.76 -5.65
N PRO A 105 17.81 -3.16 -4.49
CA PRO A 105 17.45 -3.73 -3.21
C PRO A 105 15.95 -3.96 -3.11
N VAL A 106 15.55 -4.98 -2.34
CA VAL A 106 14.13 -5.28 -2.14
C VAL A 106 13.61 -4.37 -1.04
N TYR A 107 12.54 -3.63 -1.31
CA TYR A 107 11.86 -2.82 -0.30
C TYR A 107 10.53 -3.45 0.08
N TRP A 108 10.22 -3.43 1.37
CA TRP A 108 8.92 -3.82 1.90
C TRP A 108 8.34 -2.68 2.72
N VAL A 109 7.09 -2.33 2.45
CA VAL A 109 6.42 -1.17 3.07
C VAL A 109 5.18 -1.65 3.79
N PHE A 110 5.06 -1.24 5.06
CA PHE A 110 3.84 -1.44 5.82
C PHE A 110 2.92 -0.23 5.66
N TRP A 111 1.74 -0.47 5.12
CA TRP A 111 0.75 0.55 4.82
C TRP A 111 -0.39 0.56 5.83
N VAL A 112 -0.84 1.76 6.20
CA VAL A 112 -2.11 1.97 6.89
C VAL A 112 -3.10 2.60 5.91
N TYR A 113 -4.29 2.03 5.81
CA TYR A 113 -5.36 2.51 4.95
C TYR A 113 -6.44 3.19 5.78
N LYS A 114 -6.55 4.51 5.64
CA LYS A 114 -7.55 5.34 6.33
C LYS A 114 -8.76 5.49 5.42
N THR A 115 -9.79 4.71 5.69
CA THR A 115 -11.04 4.71 4.92
C THR A 115 -12.04 5.70 5.53
N SER A 116 -12.70 6.47 4.67
CA SER A 116 -13.79 7.36 5.03
C SER A 116 -14.84 7.37 3.91
N TRP A 117 -16.08 7.75 4.24
CA TRP A 117 -17.13 7.89 3.25
C TRP A 117 -18.12 8.98 3.64
N ARG A 118 -18.79 9.52 2.62
CA ARG A 118 -19.86 10.50 2.79
C ARG A 118 -20.97 10.28 1.75
N PRO A 119 -22.24 10.55 2.10
CA PRO A 119 -23.31 10.59 1.12
C PRO A 119 -22.99 11.63 0.05
N ILE A 120 -23.20 11.29 -1.22
CA ILE A 120 -23.20 12.27 -2.30
C ILE A 120 -24.56 12.97 -2.21
N LYS A 121 -24.58 14.27 -1.89
CA LYS A 121 -25.82 15.04 -1.92
C LYS A 121 -26.41 14.93 -3.34
N GLY A 122 -27.65 14.44 -3.41
CA GLY A 122 -28.50 14.61 -4.59
C GLY A 122 -28.93 16.06 -4.75
#